data_AF-V5RVV8-F1
#
_entry.id   AF-V5RVV8-F1
#
_cell.length_a   1.000
_cell.length_b   1.000
_cell.length_c   1.000
_cell.angle_alpha   90.00
_cell.angle_beta   90.00
_cell.angle_gamma   90.00
#
_symmetry.space_group_name_H-M   'P 1'
#
loop_
_entity.id
_entity.type
_entity.pdbx_description
1 polymer ?
#
loop_
_entity_poly.entity_id
_entity_poly.type
_entity_poly.pdbx_seq_one_letter_code
_entity_poly.pdbx_strand_id
1 'polypeptide(L)'
;MKQKLFSFFDTLSKFAGSKTARRIVLGAFVVQALLLAFVTHVGTPPDENNHLNFIRHYADHSLSPIFEEQTPTRSLGDKTREVDYLYHYGASFIARALPGEKIEVYVIRVISVLAALLTMIMLVRLLRRLGVSAATTTVTLAIITNLPMVLMVSAEVNNDVFVWLGYVLSLLLVLRIWRRPTVLDTLLLLNIIVAGGLIKRTLLPLGLVLVFVVALLVYRKWALFVKSSKRVDWRVIAAGVFLVIVSGLFIERVGGNLYRYGAVAPTCEQVQGEKACEVFWASSRKKWLDAGAPTDKGSWLGSGVTRDETPLPLPVFTAKWLTHSVTNIADIQTQGWRHEATPPTWLAPGLLLVMIGAIGYGIVRDTNQWRKTKQDESMLRLFATGTALFVMGAHLSVNYSEYLTYQVFGLALNGRYILPALLVLIGLSCYYLAKLLPRRVSQILAVVTIILIVGFTGIAMMLRNSQLITG
;
A
#
# COMPACT_ATOMS: atom_id res chain seq x y z
N MET A 1 -38.35 24.43 -7.90
CA MET A 1 -37.27 23.48 -8.24
C MET A 1 -36.00 23.66 -7.40
N LYS A 2 -35.39 24.87 -7.34
CA LYS A 2 -34.14 25.12 -6.58
C LYS A 2 -34.18 24.72 -5.10
N GLN A 3 -35.26 25.01 -4.37
CA GLN A 3 -35.39 24.69 -2.95
C GLN A 3 -35.43 23.18 -2.67
N LYS A 4 -36.13 22.40 -3.51
CA LYS A 4 -36.16 20.93 -3.44
C LYS A 4 -34.79 20.31 -3.74
N LEU A 5 -34.05 20.88 -4.69
CA LEU A 5 -32.69 20.44 -4.98
C LEU A 5 -31.74 20.71 -3.79
N PHE A 6 -31.90 21.85 -3.11
CA PHE A 6 -31.08 22.17 -1.92
C PHE A 6 -31.38 21.26 -0.73
N SER A 7 -32.66 20.98 -0.45
CA SER A 7 -33.02 20.05 0.62
C SER A 7 -32.50 18.63 0.36
N PHE A 8 -32.43 18.22 -0.90
CA PHE A 8 -31.85 16.94 -1.30
C PHE A 8 -30.36 16.83 -0.93
N PHE A 9 -29.53 17.81 -1.31
CA PHE A 9 -28.09 17.79 -1.00
C PHE A 9 -27.79 17.87 0.50
N ASP A 10 -28.60 18.60 1.26
CA ASP A 10 -28.47 18.64 2.71
C ASP A 10 -28.82 17.30 3.36
N THR A 11 -29.88 16.64 2.86
CA THR A 11 -30.24 15.28 3.30
C THR A 11 -29.14 14.29 2.98
N LEU A 12 -28.58 14.34 1.78
CA LEU A 12 -27.47 13.48 1.37
C LEU A 12 -26.22 13.72 2.22
N SER A 13 -25.90 14.98 2.52
CA SER A 13 -24.77 15.34 3.37
C SER A 13 -24.94 14.86 4.82
N LYS A 14 -26.17 14.95 5.36
CA LYS A 14 -26.51 14.39 6.67
C LYS A 14 -26.38 12.87 6.67
N PHE A 15 -26.89 12.20 5.62
CA PHE A 15 -26.75 10.77 5.45
C PHE A 15 -25.28 10.34 5.35
N ALA A 16 -24.47 10.99 4.51
CA ALA A 16 -23.04 10.71 4.39
C ALA A 16 -22.30 10.89 5.72
N GLY A 17 -22.73 11.83 6.57
CA GLY A 17 -22.20 12.00 7.93
C GLY A 17 -22.60 10.92 8.93
N SER A 18 -23.57 10.07 8.60
CA SER A 18 -24.11 9.05 9.51
C SER A 18 -23.21 7.82 9.64
N LYS A 19 -23.37 7.09 10.75
CA LYS A 19 -22.73 5.78 10.94
C LYS A 19 -23.26 4.74 9.94
N THR A 20 -24.53 4.86 9.54
CA THR A 20 -25.21 3.94 8.62
C THR A 20 -24.61 4.01 7.23
N ALA A 21 -24.44 5.21 6.66
CA ALA A 21 -23.82 5.37 5.34
C ALA A 21 -22.42 4.75 5.30
N ARG A 22 -21.61 4.98 6.35
CA ARG A 22 -20.28 4.37 6.45
C ARG A 22 -20.33 2.83 6.53
N ARG A 23 -21.27 2.26 7.28
CA ARG A 23 -21.46 0.80 7.34
C ARG A 23 -21.88 0.23 5.98
N ILE A 24 -22.74 0.94 5.24
CA ILE A 24 -23.15 0.54 3.89
C ILE A 24 -21.93 0.53 2.95
N VAL A 25 -21.11 1.59 2.95
CA VAL A 25 -19.91 1.65 2.11
C VAL A 25 -18.93 0.52 2.44
N LEU A 26 -18.66 0.26 3.72
CA LEU A 26 -17.78 -0.83 4.13
C LEU A 26 -18.37 -2.21 3.84
N GLY A 27 -19.68 -2.38 4.02
CA GLY A 27 -20.38 -3.63 3.69
C GLY A 27 -20.34 -3.92 2.19
N ALA A 28 -20.60 -2.89 1.37
CA ALA A 28 -20.46 -2.98 -0.08
C ALA A 28 -19.03 -3.37 -0.47
N PHE A 29 -18.01 -2.72 0.09
CA PHE A 29 -16.61 -3.09 -0.14
C PHE A 29 -16.33 -4.57 0.15
N VAL A 30 -16.77 -5.08 1.31
CA VAL A 30 -16.55 -6.49 1.69
C VAL A 30 -17.26 -7.44 0.73
N VAL A 31 -18.51 -7.16 0.38
CA VAL A 31 -19.26 -7.98 -0.60
C VAL A 31 -18.54 -8.00 -1.95
N GLN A 32 -18.07 -6.83 -2.42
CA GLN A 32 -17.33 -6.73 -3.68
C GLN A 32 -16.02 -7.51 -3.62
N ALA A 33 -15.18 -7.25 -2.62
CA ALA A 33 -13.87 -7.90 -2.50
C ALA A 33 -13.99 -9.42 -2.29
N LEU A 34 -14.98 -9.90 -1.53
CA LEU A 34 -15.24 -11.33 -1.39
C LEU A 34 -15.70 -11.96 -2.70
N LEU A 35 -16.64 -11.32 -3.43
CA LEU A 35 -17.05 -11.82 -4.74
C LEU A 35 -15.84 -12.02 -5.66
N LEU A 36 -14.95 -11.02 -5.72
CA LEU A 36 -13.73 -11.10 -6.51
C LEU A 36 -12.78 -12.19 -6.01
N ALA A 37 -12.63 -12.34 -4.70
CA ALA A 37 -11.79 -13.37 -4.11
C ALA A 37 -12.20 -14.79 -4.53
N PHE A 38 -13.49 -15.02 -4.80
CA PHE A 38 -14.01 -16.32 -5.23
C PHE A 38 -14.13 -16.48 -6.75
N VAL A 39 -14.44 -15.40 -7.48
CA VAL A 39 -14.68 -15.44 -8.93
C VAL A 39 -13.40 -15.29 -9.74
N THR A 40 -12.40 -14.57 -9.23
CA THR A 40 -11.15 -14.35 -9.96
C THR A 40 -10.30 -15.62 -10.00
N HIS A 41 -9.90 -16.04 -11.20
CA HIS A 41 -9.03 -17.18 -11.43
C HIS A 41 -7.71 -17.00 -10.67
N VAL A 42 -7.19 -18.11 -10.14
CA VAL A 42 -5.96 -18.09 -9.34
C VAL A 42 -4.78 -17.73 -10.24
N GLY A 43 -3.98 -16.74 -9.82
CA GLY A 43 -2.81 -16.32 -10.56
C GLY A 43 -3.05 -15.23 -11.60
N THR A 44 -4.30 -14.86 -11.90
CA THR A 44 -4.59 -13.70 -12.75
C THR A 44 -4.11 -12.38 -12.12
N PRO A 45 -4.33 -12.15 -10.80
CA PRO A 45 -3.84 -10.94 -10.16
C PRO A 45 -2.31 -10.88 -10.04
N PRO A 46 -1.73 -9.68 -10.01
CA PRO A 46 -0.29 -9.48 -10.13
C PRO A 46 0.48 -10.12 -8.97
N ASP A 47 1.44 -10.99 -9.29
CA ASP A 47 2.31 -11.72 -8.37
C ASP A 47 1.63 -12.75 -7.45
N GLU A 48 0.34 -13.04 -7.60
CA GLU A 48 -0.37 -13.98 -6.73
C GLU A 48 0.26 -15.39 -6.75
N ASN A 49 0.61 -15.89 -7.94
CA ASN A 49 1.31 -17.17 -8.09
C ASN A 49 2.66 -17.19 -7.37
N ASN A 50 3.40 -16.07 -7.40
CA ASN A 50 4.68 -15.98 -6.73
C ASN A 50 4.50 -16.04 -5.20
N HIS A 51 3.48 -15.35 -4.66
CA HIS A 51 3.13 -15.43 -3.25
C HIS A 51 2.71 -16.84 -2.84
N LEU A 52 1.84 -17.50 -3.62
CA LEU A 52 1.39 -18.86 -3.35
C LEU A 52 2.52 -19.88 -3.37
N ASN A 53 3.39 -19.83 -4.39
CA ASN A 53 4.53 -20.73 -4.48
C ASN A 53 5.47 -20.55 -3.29
N PHE A 54 5.65 -19.33 -2.79
CA PHE A 54 6.49 -19.08 -1.62
C PHE A 54 5.84 -19.56 -0.32
N ILE A 55 4.53 -19.37 -0.17
CA ILE A 55 3.74 -19.89 0.96
C ILE A 55 3.84 -21.42 1.02
N ARG A 56 3.66 -22.10 -0.11
CA ARG A 56 3.78 -23.57 -0.23
C ARG A 56 5.20 -24.04 0.02
N HIS A 57 6.21 -23.32 -0.50
CA HIS A 57 7.60 -23.66 -0.23
C HIS A 57 7.90 -23.66 1.28
N TYR A 58 7.43 -22.67 2.03
CA TYR A 58 7.50 -22.71 3.49
C TYR A 58 6.72 -23.88 4.08
N ALA A 59 5.47 -24.09 3.61
CA ALA A 59 4.59 -25.14 4.10
C ALA A 59 5.27 -26.52 4.05
N ASP A 60 5.92 -26.81 2.93
CA ASP A 60 6.49 -28.12 2.59
C ASP A 60 7.90 -28.34 3.19
N HIS A 61 8.71 -27.30 3.38
CA HIS A 61 10.15 -27.47 3.63
C HIS A 61 10.63 -27.04 5.02
N SER A 62 9.89 -26.22 5.78
CA SER A 62 10.39 -25.76 7.08
C SER A 62 9.30 -25.28 8.04
N LEU A 63 9.39 -25.66 9.32
CA LEU A 63 8.66 -25.03 10.42
C LEU A 63 9.37 -23.78 10.96
N SER A 64 10.63 -23.56 10.58
CA SER A 64 11.39 -22.36 10.90
C SER A 64 11.20 -21.30 9.81
N PRO A 65 11.13 -20.00 10.17
CA PRO A 65 11.16 -18.92 9.18
C PRO A 65 12.53 -18.78 8.50
N ILE A 66 13.56 -19.50 8.95
CA ILE A 66 14.93 -19.42 8.45
C ILE A 66 15.27 -20.74 7.76
N PHE A 67 15.67 -20.64 6.49
CA PHE A 67 16.27 -21.73 5.73
C PHE A 67 17.80 -21.64 5.82
N GLU A 68 18.45 -22.74 6.16
CA GLU A 68 19.91 -22.84 6.09
C GLU A 68 20.38 -23.04 4.66
N GLU A 69 19.67 -23.89 3.92
CA GLU A 69 19.93 -24.22 2.53
C GLU A 69 18.62 -24.25 1.74
N GLN A 70 18.73 -24.00 0.44
CA GLN A 70 17.62 -24.13 -0.49
C GLN A 70 18.15 -24.77 -1.76
N THR A 71 17.61 -25.93 -2.13
CA THR A 71 17.84 -26.46 -3.48
C THR A 71 17.33 -25.46 -4.49
N PRO A 72 18.09 -25.09 -5.55
CA PRO A 72 17.68 -24.08 -6.51
C PRO A 72 16.27 -24.31 -7.06
N THR A 73 15.29 -23.61 -6.50
CA THR A 73 13.90 -23.68 -6.97
C THR A 73 13.80 -22.75 -8.16
N ARG A 74 13.62 -23.34 -9.34
CA ARG A 74 13.81 -22.63 -10.62
C ARG A 74 13.04 -21.31 -10.74
N SER A 75 11.90 -21.15 -10.07
CA SER A 75 11.01 -19.99 -10.24
C SER A 75 11.01 -18.96 -9.11
N LEU A 76 11.53 -19.27 -7.92
CA LEU A 76 11.33 -18.42 -6.72
C LEU A 76 12.49 -17.47 -6.42
N GLY A 77 13.67 -17.72 -6.98
CA GLY A 77 14.90 -17.04 -6.58
C GLY A 77 15.40 -17.50 -5.20
N ASP A 78 16.30 -16.73 -4.59
CA ASP A 78 16.84 -17.03 -3.26
C ASP A 78 15.82 -16.71 -2.16
N LYS A 79 15.51 -17.71 -1.33
CA LYS A 79 14.66 -17.64 -0.13
C LYS A 79 15.42 -17.83 1.16
N THR A 80 16.71 -18.18 1.10
CA THR A 80 17.56 -18.29 2.29
C THR A 80 17.89 -16.92 2.89
N ARG A 81 17.88 -15.85 2.09
CA ARG A 81 18.21 -14.47 2.54
C ARG A 81 17.18 -13.42 2.10
N GLU A 82 16.04 -13.83 1.55
CA GLU A 82 14.91 -12.94 1.26
C GLU A 82 14.43 -12.22 2.54
N VAL A 83 14.22 -10.91 2.47
CA VAL A 83 13.75 -10.10 3.61
C VAL A 83 12.23 -10.19 3.79
N ASP A 84 11.49 -10.28 2.68
CA ASP A 84 10.04 -10.17 2.61
C ASP A 84 9.34 -11.51 2.91
N TYR A 85 9.75 -12.21 3.97
CA TYR A 85 9.31 -13.57 4.24
C TYR A 85 8.18 -13.71 5.27
N LEU A 86 7.98 -12.73 6.16
CA LEU A 86 7.13 -12.93 7.34
C LEU A 86 5.66 -13.19 6.98
N TYR A 87 5.15 -12.54 5.93
CA TYR A 87 3.82 -12.81 5.40
C TYR A 87 3.69 -14.25 4.89
N HIS A 88 4.64 -14.70 4.08
CA HIS A 88 4.64 -16.04 3.48
C HIS A 88 4.76 -17.12 4.56
N TYR A 89 5.65 -16.92 5.53
CA TYR A 89 5.80 -17.81 6.67
C TYR A 89 4.51 -17.88 7.51
N GLY A 90 3.88 -16.74 7.81
CA GLY A 90 2.61 -16.73 8.54
C GLY A 90 1.48 -17.45 7.80
N ALA A 91 1.34 -17.20 6.49
CA ALA A 91 0.33 -17.85 5.66
C ALA A 91 0.62 -19.36 5.43
N SER A 92 1.88 -19.79 5.53
CA SER A 92 2.24 -21.22 5.40
C SER A 92 1.59 -22.10 6.47
N PHE A 93 1.26 -21.56 7.65
CA PHE A 93 0.52 -22.31 8.66
C PHE A 93 -0.91 -22.64 8.23
N ILE A 94 -1.53 -21.78 7.43
CA ILE A 94 -2.85 -22.02 6.85
C ILE A 94 -2.76 -23.11 5.80
N ALA A 95 -1.75 -23.03 4.93
CA ALA A 95 -1.45 -24.06 3.93
C ALA A 95 -1.26 -25.44 4.56
N ARG A 96 -0.49 -25.53 5.67
CA ARG A 96 -0.29 -26.80 6.41
C ARG A 96 -1.56 -27.32 7.08
N ALA A 97 -2.45 -26.43 7.53
CA ALA A 97 -3.63 -26.82 8.31
C ALA A 97 -4.82 -27.23 7.44
N LEU A 98 -4.88 -26.80 6.18
CA LEU A 98 -6.04 -27.01 5.31
C LEU A 98 -5.78 -28.11 4.27
N PRO A 99 -6.76 -29.00 4.02
CA PRO A 99 -6.61 -30.02 3.00
C PRO A 99 -6.81 -29.41 1.60
N GLY A 100 -5.80 -29.54 0.75
CA GLY A 100 -5.91 -29.27 -0.68
C GLY A 100 -5.61 -27.83 -1.10
N GLU A 101 -4.87 -27.73 -2.21
CA GLU A 101 -4.31 -26.49 -2.77
C GLU A 101 -5.32 -25.38 -3.07
N LYS A 102 -6.60 -25.70 -3.29
CA LYS A 102 -7.61 -24.67 -3.62
C LYS A 102 -8.17 -23.99 -2.38
N ILE A 103 -8.40 -24.73 -1.29
CA ILE A 103 -9.06 -24.19 -0.10
C ILE A 103 -8.15 -23.17 0.59
N GLU A 104 -6.85 -23.46 0.68
CA GLU A 104 -5.86 -22.54 1.24
C GLU A 104 -5.86 -21.17 0.56
N VAL A 105 -5.94 -21.13 -0.78
CA VAL A 105 -5.92 -19.88 -1.57
C VAL A 105 -7.08 -19.00 -1.17
N TYR A 106 -8.30 -19.55 -1.15
CA TYR A 106 -9.50 -18.76 -0.82
C TYR A 106 -9.50 -18.31 0.63
N VAL A 107 -9.02 -19.13 1.58
CA VAL A 107 -8.90 -18.72 2.98
C VAL A 107 -7.90 -17.57 3.13
N ILE A 108 -6.75 -17.64 2.45
CA ILE A 108 -5.75 -16.57 2.48
C ILE A 108 -6.29 -15.30 1.81
N ARG A 109 -7.01 -15.40 0.69
CA ARG A 109 -7.71 -14.25 0.07
C ARG A 109 -8.72 -13.60 1.02
N VAL A 110 -9.51 -14.39 1.76
CA VAL A 110 -10.44 -13.86 2.77
C VAL A 110 -9.67 -13.09 3.86
N ILE A 111 -8.50 -13.58 4.28
CA ILE A 111 -7.64 -12.84 5.22
C ILE A 111 -7.18 -11.51 4.62
N SER A 112 -6.81 -11.48 3.34
CA SER A 112 -6.49 -10.23 2.64
C SER A 112 -7.66 -9.23 2.69
N VAL A 113 -8.89 -9.70 2.41
CA VAL A 113 -10.12 -8.87 2.49
C VAL A 113 -10.32 -8.32 3.90
N LEU A 114 -10.13 -9.15 4.94
CA LEU A 114 -10.26 -8.73 6.33
C LEU A 114 -9.18 -7.72 6.73
N ALA A 115 -7.95 -7.88 6.27
CA ALA A 115 -6.86 -6.93 6.49
C ALA A 115 -7.13 -5.59 5.81
N ALA A 116 -7.65 -5.60 4.57
CA ALA A 116 -8.08 -4.41 3.87
C ALA A 116 -9.26 -3.72 4.55
N LEU A 117 -10.27 -4.47 5.00
CA LEU A 117 -11.40 -3.94 5.79
C LEU A 117 -10.89 -3.26 7.07
N LEU A 118 -10.00 -3.92 7.81
CA LEU A 118 -9.41 -3.35 9.01
C LEU A 118 -8.64 -2.06 8.70
N THR A 119 -7.92 -2.02 7.58
CA THR A 119 -7.25 -0.81 7.07
C THR A 119 -8.27 0.32 6.87
N MET A 120 -9.40 0.07 6.21
CA MET A 120 -10.43 1.10 5.99
C MET A 120 -11.04 1.59 7.31
N ILE A 121 -11.28 0.71 8.27
CA ILE A 121 -11.77 1.08 9.61
C ILE A 121 -10.73 1.94 10.34
N MET A 122 -9.44 1.59 10.26
CA MET A 122 -8.37 2.38 10.86
C MET A 122 -8.18 3.73 10.15
N LEU A 123 -8.34 3.77 8.83
CA LEU A 123 -8.26 5.00 8.03
C LEU A 123 -9.34 5.99 8.44
N VAL A 124 -10.57 5.53 8.70
CA VAL A 124 -11.64 6.36 9.29
C VAL A 124 -11.17 6.96 10.60
N ARG A 125 -10.59 6.16 11.49
CA ARG A 125 -10.09 6.66 12.79
C ARG A 125 -8.97 7.69 12.60
N LEU A 126 -8.07 7.47 11.64
CA LEU A 126 -6.98 8.37 11.31
C LEU A 126 -7.52 9.71 10.81
N LEU A 127 -8.37 9.70 9.77
CA LEU A 127 -8.96 10.90 9.20
C LEU A 127 -9.76 11.70 10.24
N ARG A 128 -10.52 11.02 11.10
CA ARG A 128 -11.24 11.68 12.20
C ARG A 128 -10.32 12.34 13.22
N ARG A 129 -9.15 11.75 13.51
CA ARG A 129 -8.13 12.37 14.38
C ARG A 129 -7.40 13.54 13.72
N LEU A 130 -7.36 13.56 12.39
CA LEU A 130 -6.83 14.66 11.57
C LEU A 130 -7.84 15.80 11.37
N GLY A 131 -9.01 15.76 12.03
CA GLY A 131 -10.04 16.79 11.94
C GLY A 131 -10.95 16.68 10.71
N VAL A 132 -10.86 15.59 9.93
CA VAL A 132 -11.71 15.39 8.75
C VAL A 132 -13.15 15.11 9.18
N SER A 133 -14.12 15.77 8.53
CA SER A 133 -15.55 15.63 8.86
C SER A 133 -16.05 14.20 8.60
N ALA A 134 -17.14 13.78 9.28
CA ALA A 134 -17.68 12.44 9.11
C ALA A 134 -18.19 12.21 7.68
N ALA A 135 -18.85 13.20 7.09
CA ALA A 135 -19.33 13.14 5.71
C ALA A 135 -18.17 13.03 4.71
N THR A 136 -17.13 13.86 4.86
CA THR A 136 -15.93 13.78 4.03
C THR A 136 -15.25 12.42 4.17
N THR A 137 -15.16 11.89 5.39
CA THR A 137 -14.57 10.56 5.64
C THR A 137 -15.34 9.45 4.92
N THR A 138 -16.68 9.50 4.93
CA THR A 138 -17.51 8.52 4.22
C THR A 138 -17.37 8.65 2.71
N VAL A 139 -17.30 9.88 2.17
CA VAL A 139 -17.04 10.11 0.73
C VAL A 139 -15.66 9.58 0.34
N THR A 140 -14.63 9.86 1.13
CA THR A 140 -13.28 9.30 0.93
C THR A 140 -13.30 7.78 0.89
N LEU A 141 -13.99 7.14 1.85
CA LEU A 141 -14.14 5.68 1.83
C LEU A 141 -14.85 5.21 0.57
N ALA A 142 -15.93 5.87 0.15
CA ALA A 142 -16.66 5.50 -1.06
C ALA A 142 -15.78 5.59 -2.29
N ILE A 143 -14.92 6.60 -2.40
CA ILE A 143 -13.93 6.72 -3.47
C ILE A 143 -12.93 5.56 -3.41
N ILE A 144 -12.24 5.38 -2.28
CA ILE A 144 -11.16 4.40 -2.13
C ILE A 144 -11.64 2.97 -2.35
N THR A 145 -12.78 2.61 -1.75
CA THR A 145 -13.29 1.23 -1.77
C THR A 145 -13.87 0.80 -3.11
N ASN A 146 -14.03 1.73 -4.05
CA ASN A 146 -14.46 1.43 -5.41
C ASN A 146 -13.33 1.59 -6.44
N LEU A 147 -12.09 1.88 -6.02
CA LEU A 147 -10.94 1.86 -6.93
C LEU A 147 -10.65 0.41 -7.34
N PRO A 148 -10.54 0.10 -8.65
CA PRO A 148 -10.28 -1.27 -9.13
C PRO A 148 -9.06 -1.93 -8.49
N MET A 149 -7.93 -1.23 -8.41
CA MET A 149 -6.72 -1.77 -7.80
C MET A 149 -6.87 -2.03 -6.30
N VAL A 150 -7.64 -1.20 -5.57
CA VAL A 150 -7.89 -1.47 -4.14
C VAL A 150 -8.72 -2.73 -3.97
N LEU A 151 -9.75 -2.94 -4.80
CA LEU A 151 -10.57 -4.15 -4.78
C LEU A 151 -9.77 -5.39 -5.16
N MET A 152 -9.00 -5.35 -6.26
CA MET A 152 -8.18 -6.46 -6.73
C MET A 152 -7.15 -6.90 -5.68
N VAL A 153 -6.34 -5.95 -5.19
CA VAL A 153 -5.31 -6.23 -4.19
C VAL A 153 -5.94 -6.66 -2.86
N SER A 154 -7.18 -6.27 -2.56
CA SER A 154 -7.88 -6.78 -1.37
C SER A 154 -8.37 -8.22 -1.54
N ALA A 155 -8.61 -8.66 -2.78
CA ALA A 155 -9.22 -9.93 -3.12
C ALA A 155 -8.22 -11.05 -3.45
N GLU A 156 -6.93 -10.74 -3.59
CA GLU A 156 -5.87 -11.67 -3.99
C GLU A 156 -4.94 -12.07 -2.82
N VAL A 157 -4.10 -13.09 -3.03
CA VAL A 157 -3.02 -13.46 -2.10
C VAL A 157 -1.82 -12.52 -2.30
N ASN A 158 -1.68 -11.52 -1.42
CA ASN A 158 -0.51 -10.62 -1.38
C ASN A 158 -0.21 -10.09 0.03
N ASN A 159 0.95 -9.45 0.16
CA ASN A 159 1.39 -8.76 1.38
C ASN A 159 1.05 -7.25 1.42
N ASP A 160 0.57 -6.66 0.33
CA ASP A 160 0.31 -5.22 0.19
C ASP A 160 -0.78 -4.71 1.15
N VAL A 161 -1.84 -5.47 1.37
CA VAL A 161 -2.91 -5.09 2.33
C VAL A 161 -2.38 -4.93 3.76
N PHE A 162 -1.35 -5.68 4.15
CA PHE A 162 -0.69 -5.54 5.44
C PHE A 162 0.21 -4.31 5.50
N VAL A 163 0.81 -3.93 4.37
CA VAL A 163 1.55 -2.66 4.24
C VAL A 163 0.61 -1.47 4.42
N TRP A 164 -0.58 -1.52 3.83
CA TRP A 164 -1.59 -0.46 4.00
C TRP A 164 -2.01 -0.35 5.47
N LEU A 165 -2.31 -1.49 6.11
CA LEU A 165 -2.68 -1.55 7.51
C LEU A 165 -1.56 -1.00 8.41
N GLY A 166 -0.33 -1.46 8.20
CA GLY A 166 0.86 -1.04 8.93
C GLY A 166 1.11 0.46 8.80
N TYR A 167 0.96 1.02 7.59
CA TYR A 167 1.09 2.46 7.34
C TYR A 167 0.07 3.27 8.15
N VAL A 168 -1.23 2.94 8.04
CA VAL A 168 -2.31 3.65 8.72
C VAL A 168 -2.20 3.53 10.24
N LEU A 169 -1.88 2.33 10.75
CA LEU A 169 -1.66 2.10 12.18
C LEU A 169 -0.45 2.88 12.70
N SER A 170 0.64 2.92 11.95
CA SER A 170 1.84 3.68 12.30
C SER A 170 1.52 5.17 12.47
N LEU A 171 0.79 5.77 11.52
CA LEU A 171 0.34 7.16 11.64
C LEU A 171 -0.59 7.34 12.86
N LEU A 172 -1.52 6.42 13.10
CA LEU A 172 -2.39 6.48 14.28
C LEU A 172 -1.63 6.45 15.61
N LEU A 173 -0.56 5.65 15.69
CA LEU A 173 0.29 5.53 16.88
C LEU A 173 1.18 6.77 17.05
N VAL A 174 1.80 7.28 15.98
CA VAL A 174 2.53 8.55 16.04
C VAL A 174 1.62 9.68 16.52
N LEU A 175 0.37 9.73 16.06
CA LEU A 175 -0.61 10.73 16.49
C LEU A 175 -0.98 10.58 17.98
N ARG A 176 -0.96 9.37 18.55
CA ARG A 176 -1.10 9.16 20.00
C ARG A 176 0.12 9.62 20.76
N ILE A 177 1.30 9.20 20.31
CA ILE A 177 2.60 9.54 20.91
C ILE A 177 2.81 11.06 20.89
N TRP A 178 2.43 11.72 19.79
CA TRP A 178 2.48 13.17 19.63
C TRP A 178 1.71 13.88 20.75
N ARG A 179 0.53 13.38 21.11
CA ARG A 179 -0.28 13.96 22.19
C ARG A 179 0.29 13.58 23.56
N ARG A 180 0.47 12.28 23.80
CA ARG A 180 0.96 11.73 25.06
C ARG A 180 1.76 10.45 24.78
N PRO A 181 3.10 10.49 24.85
CA PRO A 181 3.91 9.30 24.62
C PRO A 181 3.65 8.27 25.74
N THR A 182 3.42 7.03 25.34
CA THR A 182 3.28 5.89 26.25
C THR A 182 4.22 4.78 25.81
N VAL A 183 4.69 3.96 26.76
CA VAL A 183 5.57 2.82 26.44
C VAL A 183 4.86 1.86 25.49
N LEU A 184 3.57 1.57 25.73
CA LEU A 184 2.79 0.67 24.89
C LEU A 184 2.68 1.17 23.44
N ASP A 185 2.30 2.43 23.22
CA ASP A 185 2.16 2.95 21.85
C ASP A 185 3.52 2.96 21.11
N THR A 186 4.62 3.25 21.81
CA THR A 186 5.98 3.19 21.25
C THR A 186 6.37 1.75 20.90
N LEU A 187 6.17 0.78 21.80
CA LEU A 187 6.46 -0.64 21.53
C LEU A 187 5.63 -1.16 20.36
N LEU A 188 4.33 -0.83 20.31
CA LEU A 188 3.46 -1.24 19.20
C LEU A 188 3.93 -0.66 17.85
N LEU A 189 4.39 0.60 17.84
CA LEU A 189 4.92 1.20 16.63
C LEU A 189 6.21 0.52 16.18
N LEU A 190 7.14 0.26 17.11
CA LEU A 190 8.39 -0.44 16.80
C LEU A 190 8.11 -1.85 16.25
N ASN A 191 7.15 -2.56 16.85
CA ASN A 191 6.69 -3.86 16.34
C ASN A 191 6.18 -3.76 14.90
N ILE A 192 5.34 -2.77 14.59
CA ILE A 192 4.84 -2.56 13.22
C ILE A 192 5.97 -2.24 12.24
N ILE A 193 6.96 -1.45 12.64
CA ILE A 193 8.09 -1.07 11.78
C ILE A 193 8.98 -2.29 11.51
N VAL A 194 9.36 -3.04 12.56
CA VAL A 194 10.24 -4.21 12.45
C VAL A 194 9.54 -5.35 11.71
N ALA A 195 8.34 -5.73 12.13
CA ALA A 195 7.57 -6.77 11.44
C ALA A 195 7.16 -6.33 10.03
N GLY A 196 6.79 -5.07 9.85
CA GLY A 196 6.47 -4.50 8.54
C GLY A 196 7.65 -4.57 7.57
N GLY A 197 8.87 -4.30 8.03
CA GLY A 197 10.09 -4.47 7.25
C GLY A 197 10.32 -5.91 6.78
N LEU A 198 9.92 -6.91 7.57
CA LEU A 198 9.97 -8.34 7.22
C LEU A 198 8.77 -8.81 6.37
N ILE A 199 7.66 -8.07 6.39
CA ILE A 199 6.51 -8.31 5.50
C ILE A 199 6.82 -7.77 4.11
N LYS A 200 7.33 -6.53 4.04
CA LYS A 200 7.73 -5.86 2.81
C LYS A 200 8.79 -4.80 3.10
N ARG A 201 9.99 -4.99 2.55
CA ARG A 201 11.16 -4.10 2.72
C ARG A 201 10.90 -2.66 2.28
N THR A 202 9.89 -2.40 1.45
CA THR A 202 9.49 -1.05 1.06
C THR A 202 9.00 -0.20 2.24
N LEU A 203 8.67 -0.81 3.39
CA LEU A 203 8.37 -0.10 4.63
C LEU A 203 9.61 0.40 5.39
N LEU A 204 10.82 -0.09 5.09
CA LEU A 204 12.03 0.26 5.84
C LEU A 204 12.39 1.75 5.79
N PRO A 205 12.38 2.43 4.62
CA PRO A 205 12.68 3.87 4.57
C PRO A 205 11.71 4.70 5.41
N LEU A 206 10.42 4.33 5.38
CA LEU A 206 9.41 4.95 6.22
C LEU A 206 9.67 4.65 7.71
N GLY A 207 9.99 3.40 8.03
CA GLY A 207 10.32 2.96 9.38
C GLY A 207 11.40 3.82 10.02
N LEU A 208 12.47 4.13 9.26
CA LEU A 208 13.55 5.01 9.71
C LEU A 208 13.03 6.41 10.09
N VAL A 209 12.23 7.03 9.21
CA VAL A 209 11.63 8.36 9.46
C VAL A 209 10.74 8.34 10.69
N LEU A 210 9.90 7.30 10.84
CA LEU A 210 8.99 7.18 11.97
C LEU A 210 9.71 6.94 13.30
N VAL A 211 10.76 6.12 13.31
CA VAL A 211 11.61 5.91 14.50
C VAL A 211 12.23 7.23 14.93
N PHE A 212 12.82 7.98 13.99
CA PHE A 212 13.42 9.29 14.29
C PHE A 212 12.40 10.26 14.87
N VAL A 213 11.23 10.39 14.24
CA VAL A 213 10.15 11.27 14.72
C VAL A 213 9.68 10.86 16.12
N VAL A 214 9.48 9.57 16.38
CA VAL A 214 9.04 9.10 17.70
C VAL A 214 10.11 9.27 18.75
N ALA A 215 11.39 9.05 18.43
CA ALA A 215 12.49 9.33 19.34
C ALA A 215 12.49 10.81 19.77
N LEU A 216 12.32 11.74 18.81
CA LEU A 216 12.21 13.16 19.11
C LEU A 216 10.98 13.50 19.98
N LEU A 217 9.81 12.89 19.70
CA LEU A 217 8.60 13.12 20.48
C LEU A 217 8.71 12.58 21.92
N VAL A 218 9.30 11.39 22.08
CA VAL A 218 9.58 10.79 23.39
C VAL A 218 10.58 11.64 24.15
N TYR A 219 11.68 12.07 23.51
CA TYR A 219 12.68 12.95 24.13
C TYR A 219 12.06 14.26 24.64
N ARG A 220 11.29 14.96 23.80
CA ARG A 220 10.61 16.21 24.17
C ARG A 220 9.62 16.06 25.33
N LYS A 221 9.08 14.85 25.53
CA LYS A 221 8.07 14.55 26.54
C LYS A 221 8.54 13.44 27.49
N TRP A 222 9.84 13.40 27.78
CA TRP A 222 10.50 12.32 28.52
C TRP A 222 9.85 12.05 29.88
N ALA A 223 9.52 13.09 30.65
CA ALA A 223 8.87 12.94 31.95
C ALA A 223 7.53 12.18 31.88
N LEU A 224 6.73 12.41 30.82
CA LEU A 224 5.47 11.69 30.60
C LEU A 224 5.72 10.24 30.21
N PHE A 225 6.73 9.99 29.40
CA PHE A 225 7.13 8.65 28.99
C PHE A 225 7.64 7.82 30.19
N VAL A 226 8.53 8.38 31.02
CA VAL A 226 9.00 7.75 32.26
C VAL A 226 7.84 7.50 33.24
N LYS A 227 6.87 8.41 33.33
CA LYS A 227 5.65 8.16 34.12
C LYS A 227 4.84 6.98 33.56
N SER A 228 4.80 6.81 32.24
CA SER A 228 4.16 5.65 31.61
C SER A 228 4.91 4.34 31.85
N SER A 229 6.25 4.36 31.94
CA SER A 229 7.04 3.14 32.16
C SER A 229 6.88 2.56 33.56
N LYS A 230 6.47 3.39 34.54
CA LYS A 230 6.10 2.90 35.89
C LYS A 230 4.78 2.12 35.94
N ARG A 231 4.00 2.10 34.86
CA ARG A 231 2.70 1.40 34.76
C ARG A 231 2.81 0.26 33.76
N VAL A 232 3.63 -0.74 34.09
CA VAL A 232 3.77 -1.95 33.27
C VAL A 232 2.57 -2.84 33.52
N ASP A 233 1.74 -3.05 32.50
CA ASP A 233 0.69 -4.06 32.48
C ASP A 233 1.08 -5.22 31.55
N TRP A 234 0.27 -6.28 31.53
CA TRP A 234 0.51 -7.44 30.69
C TRP A 234 0.61 -7.11 29.20
N ARG A 235 -0.02 -6.00 28.73
CA ARG A 235 0.01 -5.59 27.33
C ARG A 235 1.36 -5.01 26.97
N VAL A 236 1.96 -4.23 27.87
CA VAL A 236 3.33 -3.73 27.71
C VAL A 236 4.31 -4.90 27.68
N ILE A 237 4.15 -5.89 28.57
CA ILE A 237 4.99 -7.09 28.60
C ILE A 237 4.84 -7.87 27.29
N ALA A 238 3.61 -8.16 26.85
CA ALA A 238 3.35 -8.88 25.61
C ALA A 238 3.92 -8.14 24.39
N ALA A 239 3.74 -6.82 24.30
CA ALA A 239 4.31 -6.01 23.22
C ALA A 239 5.84 -5.99 23.26
N GLY A 240 6.45 -5.99 24.45
CA GLY A 240 7.89 -6.05 24.64
C GLY A 240 8.47 -7.41 24.23
N VAL A 241 7.85 -8.51 24.67
CA VAL A 241 8.25 -9.87 24.28
C VAL A 241 8.12 -10.05 22.76
N PHE A 242 6.99 -9.63 22.18
CA PHE A 242 6.80 -9.68 20.74
C PHE A 242 7.88 -8.87 20.00
N LEU A 243 8.23 -7.68 20.51
CA LEU A 243 9.29 -6.85 19.93
C LEU A 243 10.65 -7.56 19.94
N VAL A 244 11.00 -8.24 21.03
CA VAL A 244 12.26 -9.00 21.13
C VAL A 244 12.29 -10.11 20.08
N ILE A 245 11.21 -10.87 19.93
CA ILE A 245 11.12 -11.96 18.94
C ILE A 245 11.27 -11.41 17.52
N VAL A 246 10.46 -10.41 17.14
CA VAL A 246 10.52 -9.88 15.76
C VAL A 246 11.80 -9.11 15.48
N SER A 247 12.42 -8.49 16.49
CA SER A 247 13.72 -7.84 16.33
C SER A 247 14.84 -8.86 16.15
N GLY A 248 14.78 -10.00 16.84
CA GLY A 248 15.72 -11.11 16.62
C GLY A 248 15.65 -11.62 15.18
N LEU A 249 14.43 -11.85 14.67
CA LEU A 249 14.18 -12.22 13.27
C LEU A 249 14.65 -11.15 12.27
N PHE A 250 14.47 -9.87 12.60
CA PHE A 250 14.90 -8.76 11.77
C PHE A 250 16.42 -8.63 11.73
N ILE A 251 17.08 -8.75 12.88
CA ILE A 251 18.54 -8.69 12.98
C ILE A 251 19.17 -9.89 12.26
N GLU A 252 18.63 -11.09 12.42
CA GLU A 252 19.09 -12.28 11.68
C GLU A 252 19.03 -12.03 10.18
N ARG A 253 17.90 -11.51 9.67
CA ARG A 253 17.73 -11.33 8.23
C ARG A 253 18.40 -10.08 7.70
N VAL A 254 17.92 -8.90 8.10
CA VAL A 254 18.39 -7.61 7.58
C VAL A 254 19.81 -7.31 8.07
N GLY A 255 20.07 -7.54 9.37
CA GLY A 255 21.40 -7.34 9.94
C GLY A 255 22.42 -8.33 9.38
N GLY A 256 22.05 -9.61 9.29
CA GLY A 256 22.89 -10.65 8.68
C GLY A 256 23.19 -10.37 7.21
N ASN A 257 22.21 -9.90 6.44
CA ASN A 257 22.39 -9.53 5.04
C ASN A 257 23.34 -8.34 4.87
N LEU A 258 23.18 -7.29 5.68
CA LEU A 258 24.07 -6.14 5.67
C LEU A 258 25.51 -6.53 6.03
N TYR A 259 25.67 -7.39 7.03
CA TYR A 259 26.98 -7.86 7.46
C TYR A 259 27.68 -8.72 6.38
N ARG A 260 26.96 -9.66 5.76
CA ARG A 260 27.55 -10.62 4.80
C ARG A 260 27.66 -10.08 3.37
N TYR A 261 26.67 -9.32 2.92
CA TYR A 261 26.53 -8.91 1.50
C TYR A 261 26.56 -7.39 1.31
N GLY A 262 26.58 -6.60 2.38
CA GLY A 262 26.54 -5.13 2.29
C GLY A 262 25.22 -4.55 1.79
N ALA A 263 24.16 -5.37 1.71
CA ALA A 263 22.85 -4.97 1.19
C ALA A 263 21.73 -5.47 2.11
N VAL A 264 20.64 -4.71 2.23
CA VAL A 264 19.45 -5.12 2.99
C VAL A 264 18.83 -6.38 2.37
N ALA A 265 18.70 -6.39 1.04
CA ALA A 265 18.23 -7.52 0.27
C ALA A 265 19.29 -7.85 -0.79
N PRO A 266 20.15 -8.86 -0.56
CA PRO A 266 21.14 -9.28 -1.53
C PRO A 266 20.45 -9.83 -2.78
N THR A 267 21.13 -9.79 -3.92
CA THR A 267 20.62 -10.41 -5.15
C THR A 267 20.75 -11.93 -5.06
N CYS A 268 19.92 -12.65 -5.83
CA CYS A 268 19.99 -14.11 -5.86
C CYS A 268 21.41 -14.60 -6.19
N GLU A 269 22.09 -13.94 -7.13
CA GLU A 269 23.42 -14.30 -7.58
C GLU A 269 24.48 -14.15 -6.47
N GLN A 270 24.30 -13.18 -5.56
CA GLN A 270 25.19 -13.00 -4.42
C GLN A 270 25.07 -14.14 -3.40
N VAL A 271 23.91 -14.79 -3.32
CA VAL A 271 23.61 -15.81 -2.30
C VAL A 271 23.79 -17.23 -2.84
N GLN A 272 23.21 -17.53 -4.00
CA GLN A 272 23.14 -18.88 -4.58
C GLN A 272 24.12 -19.08 -5.76
N GLY A 273 24.80 -18.01 -6.19
CA GLY A 273 25.63 -18.01 -7.40
C GLY A 273 24.80 -17.84 -8.67
N GLU A 274 25.45 -17.39 -9.74
CA GLU A 274 24.77 -16.98 -10.99
C GLU A 274 23.98 -18.13 -11.64
N LYS A 275 24.57 -19.33 -11.72
CA LYS A 275 23.99 -20.51 -12.36
C LYS A 275 22.68 -20.96 -11.71
N ALA A 276 22.56 -20.83 -10.39
CA ALA A 276 21.34 -21.19 -9.66
C ALA A 276 20.19 -20.22 -9.95
N CYS A 277 20.51 -18.97 -10.31
CA CYS A 277 19.56 -17.88 -10.45
C CYS A 277 19.13 -17.62 -11.90
N GLU A 278 19.72 -18.27 -12.91
CA GLU A 278 19.42 -18.00 -14.33
C GLU A 278 17.95 -18.23 -14.71
N VAL A 279 17.30 -19.13 -13.99
CA VAL A 279 15.90 -19.53 -14.16
C VAL A 279 14.92 -18.61 -13.44
N PHE A 280 15.40 -17.79 -12.50
CA PHE A 280 14.56 -16.83 -11.79
C PHE A 280 14.25 -15.64 -12.69
N TRP A 281 12.95 -15.37 -12.87
CA TRP A 281 12.47 -14.38 -13.85
C TRP A 281 13.11 -13.00 -13.72
N ALA A 282 13.43 -12.52 -12.51
CA ALA A 282 14.03 -11.21 -12.33
C ALA A 282 15.49 -11.18 -12.81
N SER A 283 16.23 -12.27 -12.57
CA SER A 283 17.59 -12.48 -13.06
C SER A 283 17.60 -12.70 -14.58
N SER A 284 16.70 -13.52 -15.12
CA SER A 284 16.55 -13.72 -16.56
C SER A 284 16.21 -12.40 -17.27
N ARG A 285 15.32 -11.60 -16.67
CA ARG A 285 14.96 -10.26 -17.18
C ARG A 285 16.16 -9.32 -17.17
N LYS A 286 16.97 -9.31 -16.10
CA LYS A 286 18.19 -8.51 -16.04
C LYS A 286 19.16 -8.91 -17.15
N LYS A 287 19.47 -10.22 -17.30
CA LYS A 287 20.34 -10.72 -18.38
C LYS A 287 19.81 -10.34 -19.77
N TRP A 288 18.50 -10.44 -19.98
CA TRP A 288 17.86 -10.05 -21.23
C TRP A 288 18.01 -8.55 -21.53
N LEU A 289 17.83 -7.69 -20.52
CA LEU A 289 18.04 -6.24 -20.64
C LEU A 289 19.51 -5.89 -20.89
N ASP A 290 20.43 -6.54 -20.17
CA ASP A 290 21.87 -6.33 -20.28
C ASP A 290 22.41 -6.79 -21.65
N ALA A 291 21.81 -7.83 -22.25
CA ALA A 291 22.12 -8.30 -23.60
C ALA A 291 21.65 -7.35 -24.72
N GLY A 292 20.99 -6.24 -24.38
CA GLY A 292 20.46 -5.28 -25.36
C GLY A 292 19.35 -5.88 -26.24
N ALA A 293 18.65 -6.91 -25.75
CA ALA A 293 17.63 -7.60 -26.51
C ALA A 293 16.55 -6.61 -27.00
N PRO A 294 16.08 -6.76 -28.24
CA PRO A 294 15.12 -5.83 -28.84
C PRO A 294 13.82 -5.81 -28.02
N THR A 295 13.33 -4.60 -27.74
CA THR A 295 12.09 -4.38 -26.99
C THR A 295 10.85 -4.41 -27.91
N ASP A 296 10.94 -5.08 -29.06
CA ASP A 296 9.88 -5.12 -30.05
C ASP A 296 8.68 -5.96 -29.59
N LYS A 297 7.58 -5.84 -30.37
CA LYS A 297 6.27 -6.45 -30.10
C LYS A 297 6.37 -7.99 -30.13
N GLY A 298 6.74 -8.55 -28.99
CA GLY A 298 7.00 -9.97 -28.80
C GLY A 298 7.82 -10.26 -27.53
N SER A 299 8.46 -9.23 -26.95
CA SER A 299 9.17 -9.36 -25.68
C SER A 299 8.22 -9.60 -24.48
N TRP A 300 8.71 -10.34 -23.48
CA TRP A 300 8.05 -10.62 -22.20
C TRP A 300 7.59 -9.36 -21.43
N LEU A 301 8.05 -8.19 -21.83
CA LEU A 301 7.74 -6.90 -21.21
C LEU A 301 6.39 -6.31 -21.66
N GLY A 302 5.72 -6.93 -22.64
CA GLY A 302 4.43 -6.48 -23.15
C GLY A 302 4.55 -5.38 -24.22
N SER A 303 3.47 -5.17 -24.96
CA SER A 303 3.39 -4.14 -26.00
C SER A 303 3.42 -2.74 -25.37
N GLY A 304 4.46 -1.95 -25.64
CA GLY A 304 4.57 -0.56 -25.20
C GLY A 304 5.84 -0.23 -24.42
N VAL A 305 6.72 -1.21 -24.18
CA VAL A 305 8.02 -0.96 -23.59
C VAL A 305 9.01 -0.62 -24.70
N THR A 306 9.36 0.65 -24.84
CA THR A 306 10.42 1.12 -25.73
C THR A 306 11.64 1.49 -24.91
N ARG A 307 12.83 1.05 -25.34
CA ARG A 307 14.08 1.60 -24.81
C ARG A 307 14.17 3.05 -25.27
N ASP A 308 14.26 3.98 -24.32
CA ASP A 308 14.44 5.38 -24.67
C ASP A 308 15.90 5.59 -25.11
N GLU A 309 16.11 6.13 -26.31
CA GLU A 309 17.46 6.46 -26.80
C GLU A 309 18.13 7.56 -25.96
N THR A 310 17.30 8.43 -25.36
CA THR A 310 17.73 9.51 -24.48
C THR A 310 17.01 9.40 -23.12
N PRO A 311 17.75 9.35 -22.00
CA PRO A 311 17.14 9.27 -20.67
C PRO A 311 16.20 10.46 -20.44
N LEU A 312 14.96 10.17 -20.04
CA LEU A 312 13.97 11.20 -19.73
C LEU A 312 14.46 12.08 -18.55
N PRO A 313 14.42 13.41 -18.68
CA PRO A 313 14.67 14.30 -17.54
C PRO A 313 13.73 13.99 -16.37
N LEU A 314 14.23 14.10 -15.13
CA LEU A 314 13.47 13.77 -13.92
C LEU A 314 12.03 14.36 -13.87
N PRO A 315 11.77 15.63 -14.25
CA PRO A 315 10.41 16.16 -14.26
C PRO A 315 9.48 15.42 -15.24
N VAL A 316 10.00 15.06 -16.42
CA VAL A 316 9.25 14.33 -17.46
C VAL A 316 9.00 12.89 -17.01
N PHE A 317 10.01 12.21 -16.46
CA PHE A 317 9.85 10.89 -15.88
C PHE A 317 8.81 10.91 -14.75
N THR A 318 8.88 11.90 -13.85
CA THR A 318 7.95 12.03 -12.72
C THR A 318 6.51 12.21 -13.21
N ALA A 319 6.28 13.05 -14.22
CA ALA A 319 4.95 13.24 -14.79
C ALA A 319 4.40 11.97 -15.44
N LYS A 320 5.24 11.24 -16.20
CA LYS A 320 4.87 9.93 -16.78
C LYS A 320 4.60 8.90 -15.67
N TRP A 321 5.50 8.76 -14.71
CA TRP A 321 5.39 7.82 -13.58
C TRP A 321 4.12 8.04 -12.77
N LEU A 322 3.80 9.30 -12.47
CA LEU A 322 2.61 9.64 -11.70
C LEU A 322 1.33 9.35 -12.50
N THR A 323 1.32 9.70 -13.79
CA THR A 323 0.18 9.40 -14.69
C THR A 323 -0.03 7.90 -14.80
N HIS A 324 1.01 7.11 -15.09
CA HIS A 324 0.92 5.66 -15.16
C HIS A 324 0.49 5.04 -13.83
N SER A 325 1.04 5.49 -12.70
CA SER A 325 0.67 4.97 -11.39
C SER A 325 -0.82 5.18 -11.09
N VAL A 326 -1.37 6.36 -11.41
CA VAL A 326 -2.81 6.63 -11.22
C VAL A 326 -3.67 5.89 -12.22
N THR A 327 -3.24 5.77 -13.48
CA THR A 327 -3.92 4.92 -14.47
C THR A 327 -4.02 3.49 -13.96
N ASN A 328 -2.91 2.91 -13.48
CA ASN A 328 -2.90 1.54 -12.95
C ASN A 328 -3.82 1.38 -11.73
N ILE A 329 -3.94 2.41 -10.88
CA ILE A 329 -4.86 2.36 -9.73
C ILE A 329 -6.34 2.36 -10.17
N ALA A 330 -6.63 3.02 -11.29
CA ALA A 330 -7.94 3.07 -11.91
C ALA A 330 -8.17 1.94 -12.95
N ASP A 331 -7.23 1.00 -13.09
CA ASP A 331 -7.26 -0.11 -14.04
C ASP A 331 -7.14 -1.46 -13.31
N ILE A 332 -7.38 -2.54 -14.04
CA ILE A 332 -7.11 -3.93 -13.67
C ILE A 332 -5.82 -4.34 -14.38
N GLN A 333 -4.72 -4.32 -13.63
CA GLN A 333 -3.44 -4.81 -14.11
C GLN A 333 -3.29 -6.28 -13.68
N THR A 334 -3.38 -7.22 -14.64
CA THR A 334 -3.16 -8.66 -14.42
C THR A 334 -1.67 -9.03 -14.57
N GLN A 335 -1.33 -10.30 -14.34
CA GLN A 335 0.02 -10.79 -14.64
C GLN A 335 0.40 -10.55 -16.11
N GLY A 336 1.63 -10.09 -16.35
CA GLY A 336 2.12 -9.78 -17.70
C GLY A 336 1.82 -8.37 -18.20
N TRP A 337 1.46 -7.44 -17.31
CA TRP A 337 1.34 -6.00 -17.63
C TRP A 337 0.27 -5.68 -18.67
N ARG A 338 -0.75 -6.54 -18.80
CA ARG A 338 -1.86 -6.32 -19.72
C ARG A 338 -2.85 -5.36 -19.08
N HIS A 339 -3.05 -4.23 -19.73
CA HIS A 339 -4.11 -3.28 -19.42
C HIS A 339 -5.38 -3.78 -20.09
N GLU A 340 -6.24 -4.45 -19.34
CA GLU A 340 -7.44 -5.09 -19.90
C GLU A 340 -8.65 -4.13 -19.89
N ALA A 341 -8.66 -3.12 -19.02
CA ALA A 341 -9.73 -2.15 -18.94
C ALA A 341 -9.18 -0.74 -18.68
N THR A 342 -8.58 -0.13 -19.71
CA THR A 342 -8.01 1.21 -19.57
C THR A 342 -9.09 2.23 -19.21
N PRO A 343 -8.91 2.99 -18.11
CA PRO A 343 -9.80 4.09 -17.82
C PRO A 343 -9.71 5.14 -18.94
N PRO A 344 -10.74 6.00 -19.08
CA PRO A 344 -10.66 7.11 -20.04
C PRO A 344 -9.37 7.92 -19.83
N THR A 345 -8.68 8.27 -20.92
CA THR A 345 -7.35 8.91 -20.88
C THR A 345 -7.33 10.25 -20.13
N TRP A 346 -8.48 10.90 -19.98
CA TRP A 346 -8.63 12.14 -19.21
C TRP A 346 -8.76 11.92 -17.69
N LEU A 347 -9.08 10.70 -17.23
CA LEU A 347 -9.38 10.43 -15.83
C LEU A 347 -8.14 10.60 -14.96
N ALA A 348 -7.03 9.95 -15.29
CA ALA A 348 -5.79 10.03 -14.54
C ALA A 348 -5.24 11.47 -14.42
N PRO A 349 -5.04 12.24 -15.52
CA PRO A 349 -4.57 13.61 -15.42
C PRO A 349 -5.57 14.51 -14.67
N GLY A 350 -6.87 14.31 -14.85
CA GLY A 350 -7.89 15.06 -14.11
C GLY A 350 -7.83 14.82 -12.60
N LEU A 351 -7.74 13.56 -12.18
CA LEU A 351 -7.59 13.19 -10.76
C LEU A 351 -6.30 13.76 -10.17
N LEU A 352 -5.19 13.69 -10.91
CA LEU A 352 -3.91 14.23 -10.47
C LEU A 352 -3.93 15.74 -10.29
N LEU A 353 -4.49 16.49 -11.25
CA LEU A 353 -4.63 17.95 -11.13
C LEU A 353 -5.45 18.34 -9.90
N VAL A 354 -6.58 17.66 -9.68
CA VAL A 354 -7.44 17.87 -8.51
C VAL A 354 -6.70 17.55 -7.22
N MET A 355 -5.99 16.42 -7.16
CA MET A 355 -5.21 16.01 -5.99
C MET A 355 -4.06 16.97 -5.68
N ILE A 356 -3.23 17.32 -6.68
CA ILE A 356 -2.10 18.23 -6.54
C ILE A 356 -2.60 19.61 -6.08
N GLY A 357 -3.66 20.14 -6.72
CA GLY A 357 -4.26 21.41 -6.33
C GLY A 357 -4.80 21.39 -4.89
N ALA A 358 -5.51 20.33 -4.51
CA ALA A 358 -6.07 20.18 -3.17
C ALA A 358 -4.99 20.06 -2.09
N ILE A 359 -3.95 19.24 -2.32
CA ILE A 359 -2.84 19.05 -1.38
C ILE A 359 -1.98 20.32 -1.31
N GLY A 360 -1.69 20.98 -2.43
CA GLY A 360 -0.99 22.26 -2.46
C GLY A 360 -1.71 23.34 -1.66
N TYR A 361 -3.02 23.51 -1.88
CA TYR A 361 -3.85 24.38 -1.04
C TYR A 361 -3.81 23.98 0.44
N GLY A 362 -3.90 22.68 0.71
CA GLY A 362 -3.86 22.13 2.07
C GLY A 362 -2.57 22.44 2.82
N ILE A 363 -1.42 22.26 2.17
CA ILE A 363 -0.09 22.58 2.72
C ILE A 363 0.00 24.07 3.07
N VAL A 364 -0.37 24.96 2.14
CA VAL A 364 -0.34 26.41 2.37
C VAL A 364 -1.28 26.79 3.52
N ARG A 365 -2.51 26.28 3.50
CA ARG A 365 -3.53 26.54 4.53
C ARG A 365 -3.07 26.08 5.91
N ASP A 366 -2.64 24.83 6.05
CA ASP A 366 -2.27 24.27 7.35
C ASP A 366 -0.96 24.87 7.87
N THR A 367 -0.03 25.25 6.99
CA THR A 367 1.17 26.00 7.39
C THR A 367 0.79 27.37 7.97
N ASN A 368 -0.09 28.10 7.28
CA ASN A 368 -0.57 29.41 7.75
C ASN A 368 -1.37 29.30 9.05
N GLN A 369 -2.25 28.30 9.15
CA GLN A 369 -3.06 28.06 10.34
C GLN A 369 -2.19 27.66 11.54
N TRP A 370 -1.21 26.78 11.33
CA TRP A 370 -0.25 26.42 12.37
C TRP A 370 0.60 27.61 12.82
N ARG A 371 1.09 28.45 11.89
CA ARG A 371 1.84 29.67 12.24
C ARG A 371 1.01 30.63 13.09
N LYS A 372 -0.27 30.86 12.73
CA LYS A 372 -1.16 31.83 13.41
C LYS A 372 -1.70 31.33 14.74
N THR A 373 -2.17 30.08 14.78
CA THR A 373 -2.99 29.56 15.89
C THR A 373 -2.31 28.47 16.70
N LYS A 374 -1.19 27.93 16.21
CA LYS A 374 -0.50 26.76 16.79
C LYS A 374 -1.43 25.55 17.01
N GLN A 375 -2.48 25.42 16.19
CA GLN A 375 -3.38 24.29 16.27
C GLN A 375 -2.67 22.99 15.91
N ASP A 376 -2.70 22.03 16.84
CA ASP A 376 -2.07 20.71 16.68
C ASP A 376 -2.59 19.99 15.43
N GLU A 377 -3.89 20.08 15.12
CA GLU A 377 -4.47 19.35 14.00
C GLU A 377 -3.85 19.72 12.64
N SER A 378 -3.50 20.99 12.42
CA SER A 378 -2.83 21.42 11.19
C SER A 378 -1.44 20.81 11.08
N MET A 379 -0.68 20.76 12.17
CA MET A 379 0.64 20.12 12.18
C MET A 379 0.54 18.61 11.94
N LEU A 380 -0.48 17.96 12.53
CA LEU A 380 -0.72 16.53 12.33
C LEU A 380 -1.09 16.20 10.88
N ARG A 381 -1.87 17.06 10.21
CA ARG A 381 -2.16 16.93 8.78
C ARG A 381 -0.92 17.16 7.92
N LEU A 382 -0.12 18.19 8.21
CA LEU A 382 1.16 18.42 7.52
C LEU A 382 2.10 17.22 7.67
N PHE A 383 2.18 16.64 8.88
CA PHE A 383 2.95 15.43 9.13
C PHE A 383 2.47 14.25 8.28
N ALA A 384 1.16 13.95 8.30
CA ALA A 384 0.60 12.85 7.51
C ALA A 384 0.77 13.05 5.99
N THR A 385 0.63 14.28 5.50
CA THR A 385 0.91 14.65 4.10
C THR A 385 2.39 14.44 3.80
N GLY A 386 3.29 14.94 4.66
CA GLY A 386 4.74 14.82 4.48
C GLY A 386 5.22 13.37 4.44
N THR A 387 4.72 12.51 5.33
CA THR A 387 5.05 11.07 5.31
C THR A 387 4.53 10.38 4.07
N ALA A 388 3.32 10.74 3.61
CA ALA A 388 2.75 10.15 2.39
C ALA A 388 3.54 10.56 1.14
N LEU A 389 3.89 11.84 1.02
CA LEU A 389 4.74 12.34 -0.06
C LEU A 389 6.15 11.73 -0.01
N PHE A 390 6.71 11.53 1.18
CA PHE A 390 7.99 10.84 1.35
C PHE A 390 7.94 9.40 0.82
N VAL A 391 6.91 8.62 1.19
CA VAL A 391 6.74 7.25 0.68
C VAL A 391 6.62 7.23 -0.85
N MET A 392 5.82 8.14 -1.42
CA MET A 392 5.72 8.26 -2.88
C MET A 392 7.05 8.66 -3.53
N GLY A 393 7.79 9.59 -2.91
CA GLY A 393 9.11 10.02 -3.38
C GLY A 393 10.16 8.92 -3.32
N ALA A 394 10.14 8.06 -2.28
CA ALA A 394 11.01 6.91 -2.17
C ALA A 394 10.73 5.86 -3.26
N HIS A 395 9.45 5.63 -3.59
CA HIS A 395 9.10 4.76 -4.73
C HIS A 395 9.52 5.37 -6.07
N LEU A 396 9.30 6.67 -6.26
CA LEU A 396 9.78 7.39 -7.44
C LEU A 396 11.30 7.28 -7.60
N SER A 397 12.07 7.42 -6.51
CA SER A 397 13.53 7.32 -6.57
C SER A 397 14.00 5.92 -6.97
N VAL A 398 13.35 4.87 -6.44
CA VAL A 398 13.67 3.48 -6.83
C VAL A 398 13.38 3.26 -8.31
N ASN A 399 12.17 3.62 -8.77
CA ASN A 399 11.80 3.41 -10.16
C ASN A 399 12.63 4.28 -11.12
N TYR A 400 12.99 5.51 -10.73
CA TYR A 400 13.86 6.35 -11.56
C TYR A 400 15.29 5.81 -11.62
N SER A 401 15.82 5.28 -10.51
CA SER A 401 17.13 4.62 -10.52
C SER A 401 17.13 3.39 -11.43
N GLU A 402 16.10 2.53 -11.35
CA GLU A 402 15.97 1.39 -12.26
C GLU A 402 15.84 1.83 -13.71
N TYR A 403 15.07 2.89 -13.97
CA TYR A 403 14.96 3.48 -15.31
C TYR A 403 16.31 3.99 -15.83
N LEU A 404 17.11 4.68 -15.02
CA LEU A 404 18.44 5.13 -15.43
C LEU A 404 19.39 3.97 -15.74
N THR A 405 19.26 2.86 -15.02
CA THR A 405 20.06 1.65 -15.28
C THR A 405 19.66 0.96 -16.57
N TYR A 406 18.36 0.73 -16.78
CA TYR A 406 17.87 -0.12 -17.88
C TYR A 406 17.39 0.65 -19.11
N GLN A 407 17.18 1.97 -18.99
CA GLN A 407 16.57 2.84 -20.01
C GLN A 407 15.21 2.34 -20.51
N VAL A 408 14.48 1.66 -19.61
CA VAL A 408 13.19 1.01 -19.88
C VAL A 408 12.15 1.59 -18.94
N PHE A 409 11.23 2.40 -19.48
CA PHE A 409 10.12 2.95 -18.71
C PHE A 409 9.10 1.85 -18.38
N GLY A 410 8.55 1.88 -17.17
CA GLY A 410 7.52 0.93 -16.73
C GLY A 410 8.06 -0.32 -16.03
N LEU A 411 9.38 -0.53 -15.99
CA LEU A 411 9.97 -1.64 -15.24
C LEU A 411 9.60 -1.54 -13.76
N ALA A 412 8.99 -2.60 -13.21
CA ALA A 412 8.54 -2.67 -11.82
C ALA A 412 7.65 -1.50 -11.36
N LEU A 413 6.96 -0.84 -12.32
CA LEU A 413 6.10 0.31 -12.04
C LEU A 413 4.65 -0.14 -11.83
N ASN A 414 4.24 -0.37 -10.59
CA ASN A 414 2.84 -0.66 -10.28
C ASN A 414 2.27 0.36 -9.30
N GLY A 415 1.11 0.93 -9.64
CA GLY A 415 0.40 1.90 -8.81
C GLY A 415 0.04 1.38 -7.41
N ARG A 416 -0.04 0.05 -7.21
CA ARG A 416 -0.32 -0.54 -5.88
C ARG A 416 0.73 -0.20 -4.83
N TYR A 417 1.98 0.03 -5.23
CA TYR A 417 3.07 0.32 -4.28
C TYR A 417 2.92 1.70 -3.61
N ILE A 418 2.23 2.64 -4.25
CA ILE A 418 1.94 3.95 -3.66
C ILE A 418 0.60 4.01 -2.93
N LEU A 419 -0.22 2.94 -2.99
CA LEU A 419 -1.53 2.91 -2.33
C LEU A 419 -1.49 3.26 -0.83
N PRO A 420 -0.59 2.72 0.01
CA PRO A 420 -0.60 3.05 1.45
C PRO A 420 -0.58 4.57 1.69
N ALA A 421 0.28 5.29 0.97
CA ALA A 421 0.37 6.74 1.03
C ALA A 421 -0.82 7.43 0.36
N LEU A 422 -1.24 6.93 -0.81
CA LEU A 422 -2.33 7.48 -1.59
C LEU A 422 -3.67 7.44 -0.85
N LEU A 423 -3.96 6.37 -0.08
CA LEU A 423 -5.18 6.27 0.71
C LEU A 423 -5.34 7.47 1.68
N VAL A 424 -4.23 7.88 2.30
CA VAL A 424 -4.21 9.05 3.20
C VAL A 424 -4.32 10.35 2.41
N LEU A 425 -3.60 10.47 1.30
CA LEU A 425 -3.66 11.66 0.44
C LEU A 425 -5.05 11.89 -0.16
N ILE A 426 -5.75 10.85 -0.64
CA ILE A 426 -7.13 10.96 -1.12
C ILE A 426 -8.03 11.51 0.00
N GLY A 427 -7.90 11.02 1.22
CA GLY A 427 -8.67 11.51 2.36
C GLY A 427 -8.41 12.98 2.69
N LEU A 428 -7.15 13.40 2.65
CA LEU A 428 -6.76 14.79 2.85
C LEU A 428 -7.16 15.68 1.68
N SER A 429 -7.04 15.22 0.43
CA SER A 429 -7.53 15.92 -0.76
C SER A 429 -9.03 16.17 -0.67
N CYS A 430 -9.84 15.16 -0.32
CA CYS A 430 -11.28 15.34 -0.11
C CYS A 430 -11.58 16.39 0.98
N TYR A 431 -10.81 16.38 2.08
CA TYR A 431 -10.93 17.37 3.14
C TYR A 431 -10.61 18.78 2.66
N TYR A 432 -9.50 18.96 1.96
CA TYR A 432 -9.08 20.26 1.46
C TYR A 432 -9.99 20.80 0.36
N LEU A 433 -10.48 19.94 -0.54
CA LEU A 433 -11.50 20.33 -1.53
C LEU A 433 -12.81 20.77 -0.87
N ALA A 434 -13.28 20.05 0.16
CA ALA A 434 -14.47 20.43 0.90
C ALA A 434 -14.31 21.75 1.68
N LYS A 435 -13.07 22.16 1.93
CA LYS A 435 -12.74 23.44 2.56
C LYS A 435 -12.52 24.57 1.58
N LEU A 436 -12.00 24.27 0.39
CA LEU A 436 -11.73 25.22 -0.68
C LEU A 436 -13.01 25.62 -1.41
N LEU A 437 -13.89 24.64 -1.66
CA LEU A 437 -15.07 24.82 -2.48
C LEU A 437 -16.30 25.18 -1.63
N PRO A 438 -17.27 25.93 -2.19
CA PRO A 438 -18.57 26.08 -1.56
C PRO A 438 -19.18 24.72 -1.28
N ARG A 439 -19.84 24.58 -0.11
CA ARG A 439 -20.42 23.30 0.35
C ARG A 439 -21.21 22.57 -0.73
N ARG A 440 -21.99 23.30 -1.52
CA ARG A 440 -22.81 22.76 -2.62
C ARG A 440 -21.97 22.17 -3.75
N VAL A 441 -20.93 22.88 -4.18
CA VAL A 441 -20.03 22.41 -5.24
C VAL A 441 -19.29 21.16 -4.79
N SER A 442 -18.80 21.15 -3.54
CA SER A 442 -18.16 19.96 -2.97
C SER A 442 -19.09 18.75 -2.90
N GLN A 443 -20.37 18.94 -2.55
CA GLN A 443 -21.37 17.86 -2.53
C GLN A 443 -21.67 17.33 -3.93
N ILE A 444 -21.84 18.21 -4.92
CA ILE A 444 -22.06 17.81 -6.33
C ILE A 444 -20.86 17.03 -6.85
N LEU A 445 -19.64 17.54 -6.64
CA LEU A 445 -18.43 16.85 -7.06
C LEU A 445 -18.30 15.49 -6.39
N ALA A 446 -18.58 15.38 -5.08
CA ALA A 446 -18.57 14.10 -4.39
C ALA A 446 -19.54 13.09 -5.03
N VAL A 447 -20.76 13.51 -5.36
CA VAL A 447 -21.75 12.64 -6.03
C VAL A 447 -21.28 12.24 -7.42
N VAL A 448 -20.82 13.19 -8.23
CA VAL A 448 -20.31 12.92 -9.58
C VAL A 448 -19.12 11.96 -9.53
N THR A 449 -18.15 12.21 -8.66
CA THR A 449 -16.99 11.32 -8.47
C THR A 449 -17.44 9.92 -8.04
N ILE A 450 -18.37 9.79 -7.11
CA ILE A 450 -18.90 8.48 -6.71
C ILE A 450 -19.61 7.81 -7.90
N ILE A 451 -20.45 8.51 -8.65
CA ILE A 451 -21.14 7.94 -9.82
C ILE A 451 -20.15 7.47 -10.87
N LEU A 452 -19.13 8.28 -11.18
CA LEU A 452 -18.08 7.92 -12.13
C LEU A 452 -17.34 6.67 -11.64
N ILE A 453 -16.83 6.69 -10.41
CA ILE A 453 -16.09 5.55 -9.85
C ILE A 453 -16.97 4.31 -9.72
N VAL A 454 -18.26 4.45 -9.38
CA VAL A 454 -19.20 3.32 -9.31
C VAL A 454 -19.53 2.77 -10.71
N GLY A 455 -19.70 3.65 -11.70
CA GLY A 455 -19.85 3.27 -13.10
C GLY A 455 -18.61 2.55 -13.64
N PHE A 456 -17.44 2.87 -13.09
CA PHE A 456 -16.17 2.17 -13.29
C PHE A 456 -15.81 1.26 -12.10
N THR A 457 -16.80 0.73 -11.37
CA THR A 457 -16.51 -0.14 -10.21
C THR A 457 -15.63 -1.31 -10.63
N GLY A 458 -14.78 -1.78 -9.72
CA GLY A 458 -14.06 -3.04 -9.87
C GLY A 458 -14.99 -4.16 -10.33
N ILE A 459 -16.19 -4.34 -9.74
CA ILE A 459 -17.13 -5.35 -10.23
C ILE A 459 -17.56 -5.11 -11.68
N ALA A 460 -18.00 -3.89 -12.05
CA ALA A 460 -18.49 -3.63 -13.40
C ALA A 460 -17.39 -3.81 -14.45
N MET A 461 -16.15 -3.42 -14.13
CA MET A 461 -15.00 -3.63 -15.00
C MET A 461 -14.56 -5.09 -15.02
N MET A 462 -14.61 -5.80 -13.90
CA MET A 462 -14.19 -7.20 -13.78
C MET A 462 -15.19 -8.16 -14.44
N LEU A 463 -16.50 -7.89 -14.35
CA LEU A 463 -17.52 -8.67 -15.07
C LEU A 463 -17.45 -8.50 -16.59
N ARG A 464 -16.83 -7.42 -17.08
CA ARG A 464 -16.58 -7.20 -18.52
C ARG A 464 -15.32 -7.92 -19.01
N ASN A 465 -14.52 -8.45 -18.10
CA ASN A 465 -13.23 -9.01 -18.40
C ASN A 465 -13.24 -10.52 -18.15
N SER A 466 -13.40 -11.28 -19.22
CA SER A 466 -13.50 -12.74 -19.15
C SER A 466 -12.23 -13.41 -18.62
N GLN A 467 -11.04 -12.82 -18.82
CA GLN A 467 -9.76 -13.41 -18.38
C GLN A 467 -9.69 -13.54 -16.86
N LEU A 468 -10.30 -12.61 -16.12
CA LEU A 468 -10.42 -12.73 -14.67
C LEU A 468 -11.20 -13.97 -14.25
N ILE A 469 -12.12 -14.47 -15.07
CA ILE A 469 -12.94 -15.64 -14.74
C ILE A 469 -12.31 -16.91 -15.32
N THR A 470 -11.78 -16.84 -16.53
CA THR A 470 -11.34 -18.02 -17.29
C THR A 470 -9.87 -18.37 -17.12
N GLY A 471 -9.04 -17.45 -16.59
CA GLY A 471 -7.58 -17.57 -16.60
C GLY A 471 -6.99 -16.99 -17.88
#